data_AF-A0A3C1BJP0-F1
#
_entry.id   AF-A0A3C1BJP0-F1
#
_cell.length_a   1.000
_cell.length_b   1.000
_cell.length_c   1.000
_cell.angle_alpha   90.00
_cell.angle_beta   90.00
_cell.angle_gamma   90.00
#
_symmetry.space_group_name_H-M   'P 1'
#
loop_
_entity.id
_entity.type
_entity.pdbx_description
1 polymer ?
#
loop_
_entity_poly.entity_id
_entity_poly.type
_entity_poly.pdbx_seq_one_letter_code
_entity_poly.pdbx_strand_id
1 'polypeptide(L)' 'MENVFEITVGYGHQLQPFEVKDSSNLKGVRSKFDVFRKGLLVLTVEPDGDYLRTCKNPGGLDKETINQVIDKIEAHYL' A
#
# COMPACT_ATOMS: atom_id res chain seq x y z
N MET A 1 17.21 -2.05 -3.52
CA MET A 1 16.49 -3.34 -3.49
C MET A 1 15.03 -2.99 -3.41
N GLU A 2 14.23 -3.45 -4.36
CA GLU A 2 12.78 -3.33 -4.30
C GLU A 2 12.28 -4.42 -3.36
N ASN A 3 11.57 -4.03 -2.29
CA ASN A 3 10.94 -5.00 -1.39
C ASN A 3 9.50 -5.20 -1.83
N VAL A 4 9.10 -6.46 -1.96
CA VAL A 4 7.74 -6.85 -2.32
C VAL A 4 7.20 -7.78 -1.26
N PHE A 5 6.02 -7.47 -0.72
CA PHE A 5 5.36 -8.30 0.28
C PHE A 5 3.85 -8.31 0.04
N GLU A 6 3.19 -9.36 0.51
CA GLU A 6 1.74 -9.49 0.40
C GLU A 6 1.05 -9.09 1.70
N ILE A 7 -0.06 -8.38 1.57
CA ILE A 7 -0.99 -8.07 2.66
C ILE A 7 -2.37 -8.63 2.35
N THR A 8 -3.10 -9.02 3.38
CA THR A 8 -4.50 -9.41 3.25
C THR A 8 -5.38 -8.33 3.86
N VAL A 9 -6.30 -7.81 3.05
CA VAL A 9 -7.17 -6.68 3.42
C VAL A 9 -8.63 -7.05 3.11
N GLY A 10 -9.56 -6.59 3.95
CA GLY A 10 -10.99 -6.69 3.66
C GLY A 10 -11.35 -5.80 2.48
N TYR A 11 -11.95 -6.39 1.46
CA TYR A 11 -12.49 -5.68 0.30
C TYR A 11 -13.93 -6.13 0.06
N GLY A 12 -14.89 -5.27 0.39
CA GLY A 12 -16.29 -5.66 0.48
C GLY A 12 -16.52 -6.67 1.60
N HIS A 13 -17.06 -7.85 1.28
CA HIS A 13 -17.38 -8.91 2.26
C HIS A 13 -16.33 -10.04 2.30
N GLN A 14 -15.17 -9.85 1.66
CA GLN A 14 -14.15 -10.90 1.55
C GLN A 14 -12.75 -10.34 1.83
N LEU A 15 -11.91 -11.19 2.42
CA LEU A 15 -10.47 -10.94 2.49
C LEU A 15 -9.86 -11.19 1.12
N GLN A 16 -9.03 -10.27 0.66
CA GLN A 16 -8.34 -10.35 -0.62
C GLN A 16 -6.85 -10.08 -0.44
N PRO A 17 -5.98 -10.81 -1.15
CA PRO A 17 -4.56 -10.52 -1.16
C PRO A 17 -4.27 -9.29 -2.04
N PHE A 18 -3.34 -8.47 -1.57
CA PHE A 18 -2.75 -7.35 -2.29
C PHE A 18 -1.23 -7.47 -2.21
N GLU A 19 -0.56 -7.16 -3.31
CA GLU A 19 0.90 -7.11 -3.39
C GLU A 19 1.35 -5.67 -3.19
N VAL A 20 2.24 -5.42 -2.24
CA VAL A 20 2.82 -4.11 -1.97
C VAL A 20 4.25 -4.10 -2.46
N LYS A 21 4.59 -3.12 -3.30
CA LYS A 21 5.95 -2.83 -3.75
C LYS A 21 6.46 -1.56 -3.10
N ASP A 22 7.48 -1.72 -2.28
CA ASP A 22 8.23 -0.63 -1.69
C ASP A 22 9.33 -0.17 -2.66
N SER A 23 9.14 1.03 -3.19
CA SER A 23 10.08 1.70 -4.11
C SER A 23 11.03 2.65 -3.37
N SER A 24 11.34 2.39 -2.11
CA SER A 24 12.30 3.19 -1.34
C SER A 24 13.65 3.24 -2.06
N ASN A 25 14.00 4.44 -2.53
CA ASN A 25 15.29 4.67 -3.16
C ASN A 25 16.41 4.51 -2.12
N LEU A 26 17.57 4.03 -2.58
CA LEU A 26 18.82 3.66 -1.86
C LEU A 26 19.39 4.70 -0.87
N LYS A 27 18.73 5.83 -0.62
CA LYS A 27 19.11 6.86 0.35
C LYS A 27 18.30 6.83 1.65
N GLY A 28 17.49 5.79 1.90
CA GLY A 28 16.78 5.62 3.18
C GLY A 28 15.57 6.54 3.35
N VAL A 29 15.16 7.26 2.30
CA VAL A 29 13.93 8.04 2.30
C VAL A 29 12.81 7.11 1.83
N ARG A 30 11.93 6.72 2.77
CA ARG A 30 10.66 6.05 2.45
C ARG A 30 9.99 6.91 1.39
N SER A 31 9.80 6.39 0.19
CA SER A 31 9.44 7.24 -0.95
C SER A 31 8.05 6.93 -1.49
N LYS A 32 7.67 5.66 -1.60
CA LYS A 32 6.43 5.28 -2.27
C LYS A 32 6.14 3.80 -2.09
N PHE A 33 4.88 3.47 -1.83
CA PHE A 33 4.37 2.11 -1.88
C PHE A 33 3.31 2.00 -2.97
N ASP A 34 3.53 1.11 -3.91
CA ASP A 34 2.57 0.77 -4.95
C ASP A 34 1.88 -0.54 -4.58
N VAL A 35 0.55 -0.53 -4.58
CA VAL A 35 -0.29 -1.63 -4.14
C VAL A 35 -1.04 -2.19 -5.34
N PHE A 36 -0.86 -3.49 -5.55
CA PHE A 36 -1.36 -4.22 -6.69
C PHE A 36 -2.38 -5.26 -6.24
N ARG A 37 -3.40 -5.48 -7.08
CA ARG A 37 -4.35 -6.59 -6.92
C ARG A 37 -4.42 -7.35 -8.23
N LYS A 38 -4.13 -8.65 -8.20
CA LYS A 38 -4.06 -9.50 -9.41
C LYS A 38 -3.15 -8.89 -10.50
N GLY A 39 -2.01 -8.32 -10.09
CA GLY A 39 -1.04 -7.65 -10.98
C GLY A 39 -1.43 -6.25 -11.46
N LEU A 40 -2.61 -5.72 -11.10
CA LEU A 40 -3.04 -4.37 -11.47
C LEU A 40 -2.76 -3.38 -10.34
N LEU A 41 -2.16 -2.24 -10.67
CA LEU A 41 -1.98 -1.14 -9.72
C LEU A 41 -3.36 -0.60 -9.31
N VAL A 42 -3.69 -0.71 -8.02
CA VAL A 42 -4.99 -0.28 -7.49
C VAL A 42 -4.86 0.92 -6.56
N LEU A 43 -3.73 1.06 -5.88
CA LEU A 43 -3.48 2.16 -4.95
C LEU A 43 -1.99 2.48 -4.93
N THR A 44 -1.65 3.76 -4.81
CA THR A 44 -0.31 4.24 -4.50
C THR A 44 -0.43 5.08 -3.25
N VAL A 45 0.42 4.80 -2.26
CA VAL A 45 0.57 5.62 -1.06
C VAL A 45 2.01 6.15 -0.97
N GLU A 46 2.15 7.33 -0.39
CA GLU A 46 3.43 7.99 -0.15
C GLU A 46 3.46 8.53 1.28
N PRO A 47 4.64 8.66 1.89
CA PRO A 47 4.75 9.25 3.21
C PRO A 47 4.46 10.76 3.17
N ASP A 48 3.61 11.20 4.09
CA ASP A 48 3.27 12.59 4.37
C ASP A 48 3.63 12.86 5.85
N GLY A 49 4.91 13.15 6.10
CA GLY A 49 5.46 13.21 7.45
C GLY A 49 5.65 11.81 8.06
N ASP A 50 5.06 11.57 9.24
CA ASP A 50 5.13 10.29 9.97
C ASP A 50 4.09 9.25 9.52
N TYR A 51 3.17 9.63 8.62
CA TYR A 51 2.05 8.78 8.17
C TYR A 51 2.09 8.52 6.67
N LEU A 52 1.42 7.45 6.22
CA LEU A 52 1.17 7.23 4.80
C LEU A 52 -0.13 7.90 4.33
N ARG A 53 -0.07 8.58 3.19
CA ARG A 53 -1.22 9.18 2.53
C ARG A 53 -1.43 8.58 1.14
N THR A 54 -2.69 8.51 0.72
CA THR A 54 -3.05 8.12 -0.65
C THR A 54 -2.59 9.18 -1.66
N CYS A 55 -1.74 8.75 -2.59
CA CYS A 55 -1.29 9.53 -3.75
C CYS A 55 -2.21 9.29 -4.96
N LYS A 56 -2.46 8.02 -5.29
CA LYS A 56 -3.31 7.60 -6.43
C LYS A 56 -4.19 6.44 -6.04
N ASN A 57 -5.44 6.44 -6.48
CA ASN A 57 -6.39 5.34 -6.29
C ASN A 57 -7.05 4.94 -7.62
N PRO A 58 -6.27 4.45 -8.61
CA PRO A 58 -6.80 4.04 -9.91
C PRO A 58 -7.75 2.83 -9.81
N GLY A 59 -7.62 2.03 -8.75
CA GLY A 59 -8.48 0.87 -8.50
C GLY A 59 -9.84 1.23 -7.91
N GLY A 60 -10.10 2.50 -7.60
CA GLY A 60 -11.35 2.95 -7.01
C GLY A 60 -11.66 2.28 -5.67
N LEU A 61 -10.64 2.00 -4.87
CA LEU A 61 -10.80 1.44 -3.53
C LEU A 61 -11.56 2.44 -2.65
N ASP A 62 -12.47 1.92 -1.82
CA ASP A 62 -13.15 2.74 -0.83
C ASP A 62 -12.20 3.13 0.32
N LYS A 63 -12.61 4.12 1.11
CA LYS A 63 -11.79 4.67 2.20
C LYS A 63 -11.45 3.64 3.28
N GLU A 64 -12.34 2.70 3.55
CA GLU A 64 -12.10 1.67 4.56
C GLU A 64 -11.01 0.70 4.10
N THR A 65 -11.10 0.22 2.85
CA THR A 65 -10.05 -0.60 2.24
C THR A 65 -8.71 0.14 2.23
N ILE A 66 -8.69 1.42 1.85
CA ILE A 66 -7.47 2.24 1.82
C ILE A 66 -6.82 2.31 3.21
N ASN A 67 -7.61 2.61 4.25
CA ASN A 67 -7.10 2.70 5.61
C ASN A 67 -6.51 1.37 6.06
N GLN A 68 -7.20 0.25 5.80
CA GLN A 68 -6.68 -1.09 6.13
C GLN A 68 -5.37 -1.39 5.41
N VAL A 69 -5.22 -0.99 4.14
CA VAL A 69 -3.96 -1.14 3.40
C VAL A 69 -2.85 -0.34 4.08
N ILE A 70 -3.11 0.93 4.42
CA ILE A 70 -2.13 1.79 5.09
C ILE A 70 -1.73 1.18 6.44
N ASP A 71 -2.69 0.79 7.28
CA ASP A 71 -2.42 0.16 8.58
C ASP A 71 -1.53 -1.09 8.45
N LYS A 72 -1.76 -1.92 7.43
CA LYS A 72 -0.97 -3.13 7.18
C LYS A 72 0.45 -2.82 6.71
N ILE A 73 0.62 -1.79 5.87
CA ILE A 73 1.94 -1.35 5.43
C ILE A 73 2.68 -0.76 6.63
N GLU A 74 2.06 0.13 7.41
CA GLU A 74 2.67 0.73 8.60
C GLU A 74 3.08 -0.33 9.62
N ALA A 75 2.23 -1.31 9.92
CA ALA A 75 2.54 -2.41 10.84
C ALA A 75 3.66 -3.36 10.35
N HIS A 76 4.05 -3.30 9.08
CA HIS A 76 5.19 -4.05 8.56
C HIS A 76 6.53 -3.30 8.77
N TYR A 77 6.49 -1.97 8.92
CA TYR A 77 7.67 -1.11 8.95
C TYR A 77 7.84 -0.31 10.26
N LEU A 78 6.88 -0.39 11.20
CA LEU A 78 6.93 0.09 12.58
C LEU A 78 7.00 -1.10 13.54
#